data_AF-A0A3N0EE86-F1
#
_entry.id   AF-A0A3N0EE86-F1
#
_cell.length_a   1.000
_cell.length_b   1.000
_cell.length_c   1.000
_cell.angle_alpha   90.00
_cell.angle_beta   90.00
_cell.angle_gamma   90.00
#
_symmetry.space_group_name_H-M   'P 1'
#
loop_
_entity.id
_entity.type
_entity.pdbx_description
1 polymer ?
#
loop_
_entity_poly.entity_id
_entity_poly.type
_entity_poly.pdbx_seq_one_letter_code
_entity_poly.pdbx_strand_id
1 'polypeptide(L)'
;MISHLSGGLLACLGWLPALIVHSARKNHSTFIRHHASEALNFQLTLLIPYVVTTVIFLAMGIYLPAMSWIGSVLIAAVWGVSILFGILGALGANRGTAYRYPVAIRMVR
;
A
#
# COMPACT_ATOMS: atom_id res chain seq x y z
N MET A 1 9.23 13.82 17.12
CA MET A 1 9.41 14.29 15.72
C MET A 1 9.89 13.17 14.78
N ILE A 2 10.95 12.43 15.10
CA ILE A 2 11.45 11.31 14.26
C ILE A 2 10.45 10.15 14.13
N SER A 3 9.63 9.93 15.16
CA SER A 3 8.57 8.91 15.23
C SER A 3 7.36 9.18 14.32
N HIS A 4 7.12 10.42 13.88
CA HIS A 4 6.06 10.74 12.92
C HIS A 4 6.55 10.59 11.47
N LEU A 5 7.84 10.83 11.23
CA LEU A 5 8.47 10.62 9.92
C LEU A 5 8.63 9.12 9.60
N SER A 6 8.94 8.29 10.62
CA SER A 6 9.12 6.85 10.45
C SER A 6 7.84 6.14 10.03
N GLY A 7 6.66 6.58 10.51
CA GLY A 7 5.37 6.05 10.08
C GLY A 7 5.10 6.29 8.59
N GLY A 8 5.40 7.49 8.09
CA GLY A 8 5.29 7.83 6.67
C GLY A 8 6.32 7.08 5.81
N LEU A 9 7.55 6.94 6.28
CA LEU A 9 8.62 6.23 5.56
C LEU A 9 8.34 4.71 5.49
N LEU A 10 7.88 4.10 6.58
CA LEU A 10 7.50 2.68 6.62
C LEU A 10 6.25 2.41 5.77
N ALA A 11 5.28 3.34 5.73
CA ALA A 11 4.13 3.25 4.83
C ALA A 11 4.55 3.35 3.36
N CYS A 12 5.52 4.23 3.05
CA CYS A 12 6.03 4.42 1.70
C CYS A 12 6.91 3.25 1.22
N LEU A 13 7.51 2.49 2.14
CA LEU A 13 8.29 1.27 1.83
C LEU A 13 7.44 -0.01 1.81
N GLY A 14 6.12 0.09 1.99
CA GLY A 14 5.23 -1.07 2.00
C GLY A 14 5.31 -1.94 0.74
N TRP A 15 5.71 -1.37 -0.40
CA TRP A 15 5.89 -2.08 -1.68
C TRP A 15 7.14 -2.97 -1.74
N LEU A 16 8.18 -2.67 -0.96
CA LEU A 16 9.43 -3.45 -0.95
C LEU A 16 9.24 -4.88 -0.47
N PRO A 17 8.53 -5.14 0.65
CA PRO A 17 8.23 -6.49 1.11
C PRO A 17 7.54 -7.35 0.05
N ALA A 18 6.52 -6.86 -0.69
CA ALA A 18 5.91 -7.69 -1.72
C ALA A 18 6.82 -7.84 -2.95
N LEU A 19 7.63 -6.84 -3.29
CA LEU A 19 8.60 -6.95 -4.38
C LEU A 19 9.70 -7.99 -4.07
N ILE A 20 10.15 -8.04 -2.81
CA ILE A 20 11.07 -9.07 -2.32
C ILE A 20 10.41 -10.45 -2.37
N VAL A 21 9.17 -10.59 -1.88
CA VAL A 21 8.43 -11.87 -1.91
C VAL A 21 8.17 -12.33 -3.34
N HIS A 22 7.77 -11.42 -4.23
CA HIS A 22 7.58 -11.70 -5.66
C HIS A 22 8.88 -12.19 -6.31
N SER A 23 9.99 -11.50 -6.08
CA SER A 23 11.28 -11.87 -6.66
C SER A 23 11.82 -13.19 -6.09
N ALA A 24 11.67 -13.42 -4.78
CA ALA A 24 12.12 -14.65 -4.12
C ALA A 24 11.30 -15.88 -4.51
N ARG A 25 10.02 -15.72 -4.83
CA ARG A 25 9.10 -16.85 -5.09
C ARG A 25 8.72 -17.02 -6.57
N LYS A 26 9.32 -16.25 -7.48
CA LYS A 26 9.07 -16.28 -8.93
C LYS A 26 9.21 -17.68 -9.56
N ASN A 27 10.09 -18.52 -9.01
CA ASN A 27 10.52 -19.78 -9.62
C ASN A 27 9.89 -21.05 -9.04
N HIS A 28 9.09 -20.96 -7.95
CA HIS A 28 8.67 -22.16 -7.20
C HIS A 28 7.22 -22.61 -7.43
N SER A 29 6.26 -21.73 -7.73
CA SER A 29 4.86 -22.12 -7.96
C SER A 29 4.06 -21.03 -8.68
N THR A 30 3.30 -21.40 -9.72
CA THR A 30 2.43 -20.51 -10.50
C THR A 30 1.38 -19.82 -9.63
N PHE A 31 0.89 -20.51 -8.60
CA PHE A 31 -0.08 -19.98 -7.63
C PHE A 31 0.54 -18.86 -6.78
N ILE A 32 1.73 -19.10 -6.24
CA ILE A 32 2.44 -18.11 -5.41
C ILE A 32 2.85 -16.91 -6.27
N ARG A 33 3.27 -17.13 -7.52
CA ARG A 33 3.61 -16.05 -8.45
C ARG A 33 2.39 -15.17 -8.74
N HIS A 34 1.20 -15.76 -8.90
CA HIS A 34 -0.02 -15.00 -9.13
C HIS A 34 -0.37 -14.10 -7.93
N HIS A 35 -0.35 -14.66 -6.72
CA HIS A 35 -0.60 -13.90 -5.49
C HIS A 35 0.43 -12.81 -5.23
N ALA A 36 1.71 -13.08 -5.48
CA ALA A 36 2.77 -12.11 -5.28
C ALA A 36 2.70 -10.96 -6.30
N SER A 37 2.36 -11.25 -7.57
CA SER A 37 2.16 -10.22 -8.61
C SER A 37 0.94 -9.35 -8.29
N GLU A 38 -0.15 -9.96 -7.84
CA GLU A 38 -1.36 -9.23 -7.47
C GLU A 38 -1.15 -8.36 -6.21
N ALA A 39 -0.45 -8.88 -5.19
CA ALA A 39 -0.07 -8.10 -4.02
C ALA A 39 0.85 -6.92 -4.38
N LEU A 40 1.79 -7.12 -5.30
CA LEU A 40 2.66 -6.05 -5.78
C LEU A 40 1.88 -4.98 -6.54
N ASN A 41 0.99 -5.37 -7.45
CA ASN A 41 0.10 -4.44 -8.16
C ASN A 41 -0.75 -3.62 -7.19
N PHE A 42 -1.27 -4.25 -6.14
CA PHE A 42 -2.03 -3.56 -5.10
C PHE A 42 -1.19 -2.54 -4.33
N GLN A 43 0.01 -2.91 -3.89
CA GLN A 43 0.90 -1.98 -3.18
C GLN A 43 1.37 -0.82 -4.05
N LEU A 44 1.62 -1.07 -5.34
CA LEU A 44 1.95 -0.01 -6.30
C LEU A 44 0.75 0.92 -6.53
N THR A 45 -0.46 0.38 -6.53
CA THR A 45 -1.67 1.20 -6.63
C THR A 45 -1.88 2.05 -5.38
N LEU A 46 -1.58 1.51 -4.19
CA LEU A 46 -1.62 2.28 -2.93
C LEU A 46 -0.54 3.36 -2.85
N LEU A 47 0.57 3.22 -3.57
CA LEU A 47 1.61 4.26 -3.62
C LEU A 47 1.03 5.60 -4.10
N ILE A 48 0.12 5.57 -5.08
CA ILE A 48 -0.50 6.77 -5.66
C ILE A 48 -1.25 7.58 -4.58
N PRO A 49 -2.25 7.04 -3.85
CA PRO A 49 -2.93 7.78 -2.79
C PRO A 49 -1.99 8.14 -1.63
N TYR A 50 -0.97 7.35 -1.30
CA TYR A 50 0.03 7.77 -0.30
C TYR A 50 0.81 9.00 -0.72
N VAL A 51 1.24 9.08 -1.99
CA VAL A 51 1.94 10.26 -2.51
C VAL A 51 1.00 11.47 -2.55
N VAL A 52 -0.22 11.30 -3.07
CA VAL A 52 -1.22 12.37 -3.15
C VAL A 52 -1.56 12.92 -1.76
N THR A 53 -1.83 12.06 -0.79
CA THR A 53 -2.16 12.49 0.58
C THR A 53 -0.98 13.17 1.28
N THR A 54 0.24 12.69 1.04
CA THR A 54 1.46 13.32 1.57
C THR A 54 1.67 14.71 0.98
N VAL A 55 1.48 14.88 -0.32
CA VAL A 55 1.58 16.19 -1.01
C VAL A 55 0.51 17.15 -0.50
N ILE A 56 -0.74 16.69 -0.34
CA ILE A 56 -1.82 17.51 0.22
C ILE A 56 -1.51 17.92 1.66
N PHE A 57 -1.03 17.00 2.49
CA PHE A 57 -0.65 17.29 3.87
C PHE A 57 0.47 18.34 3.93
N LEU A 58 1.51 18.19 3.10
CA LEU A 58 2.63 19.14 3.05
C LEU A 58 2.18 20.52 2.54
N ALA A 59 1.37 20.56 1.48
CA ALA A 59 0.82 21.78 0.93
C ALA A 59 -0.08 22.50 1.95
N MET A 60 -0.99 21.79 2.61
CA MET A 60 -1.83 22.38 3.66
C MET A 60 -1.02 22.83 4.88
N GLY A 61 0.02 22.09 5.27
CA GLY A 61 0.92 22.49 6.35
C GLY A 61 1.66 23.80 6.06
N ILE A 62 2.03 24.05 4.79
CA ILE A 62 2.74 25.27 4.36
C ILE A 62 1.79 26.45 4.20
N TYR A 63 0.65 26.27 3.52
CA TYR A 63 -0.25 27.38 3.16
C TYR A 63 -1.35 27.65 4.19
N LEU A 64 -1.81 26.64 4.94
CA LEU A 64 -2.91 26.74 5.92
C LEU A 64 -2.66 25.88 7.17
N PRO A 65 -1.71 26.27 8.05
CA PRO A 65 -1.31 25.46 9.20
C PRO A 65 -2.46 25.15 10.18
N ALA A 66 -3.44 26.04 10.31
CA ALA A 66 -4.63 25.83 11.17
C ALA A 66 -5.55 24.69 10.71
N MET A 67 -5.52 24.32 9.42
CA MET A 67 -6.35 23.26 8.82
C MET A 67 -5.55 21.98 8.51
N SER A 68 -4.26 21.94 8.87
CA SER A 68 -3.35 20.82 8.60
C SER A 68 -3.81 19.47 9.16
N TRP A 69 -4.66 19.47 10.20
CA TRP A 69 -5.24 18.27 10.79
C TRP A 69 -6.07 17.43 9.79
N ILE A 70 -6.66 18.07 8.77
CA ILE A 70 -7.42 17.40 7.71
C ILE A 70 -6.52 16.45 6.91
N GLY A 71 -5.29 16.88 6.61
CA GLY A 71 -4.33 16.02 5.91
C GLY A 71 -3.90 14.81 6.75
N SER A 72 -3.79 14.96 8.08
CA SER A 72 -3.51 13.83 8.98
C SER A 72 -4.65 12.81 9.01
N VAL A 73 -5.91 13.27 9.03
CA VAL A 73 -7.09 12.38 8.94
C VAL A 73 -7.10 11.62 7.61
N LEU A 74 -6.75 12.30 6.52
CA LEU A 74 -6.72 11.68 5.19
C LEU A 74 -5.64 10.58 5.08
N ILE A 75 -4.46 10.81 5.65
CA ILE A 75 -3.40 9.79 5.75
C ILE A 75 -3.88 8.59 6.57
N ALA A 76 -4.55 8.82 7.70
CA ALA A 76 -5.09 7.74 8.52
C ALA A 76 -6.15 6.91 7.78
N ALA A 77 -7.00 7.55 6.98
CA ALA A 77 -7.99 6.86 6.16
C ALA A 77 -7.33 5.97 5.09
N VAL A 78 -6.33 6.47 4.37
CA VAL A 78 -5.57 5.68 3.38
C VAL A 78 -4.87 4.49 4.05
N TRP A 79 -4.32 4.71 5.25
CA TRP A 79 -3.68 3.64 6.03
C TRP A 79 -4.69 2.55 6.41
N GLY A 80 -5.88 2.91 6.88
CA GLY A 80 -6.95 1.96 7.19
C GLY A 80 -7.39 1.14 5.98
N VAL A 81 -7.55 1.78 4.81
CA VAL A 81 -7.86 1.09 3.55
C VAL A 81 -6.74 0.12 3.17
N SER A 82 -5.47 0.50 3.36
CA SER A 82 -4.34 -0.39 3.06
C SER A 82 -4.34 -1.67 3.90
N ILE A 83 -4.72 -1.56 5.18
CA ILE A 83 -4.83 -2.71 6.09
C ILE A 83 -6.01 -3.60 5.70
N LEU A 84 -7.18 -3.01 5.44
CA LEU A 84 -8.38 -3.74 5.00
C LEU A 84 -8.09 -4.63 3.80
N PHE A 85 -7.49 -4.05 2.76
CA PHE A 85 -7.12 -4.81 1.58
C PHE A 85 -5.98 -5.81 1.87
N GLY A 86 -4.98 -5.46 2.68
CA GLY A 86 -3.94 -6.41 3.11
C GLY A 86 -4.53 -7.66 3.78
N ILE A 87 -5.54 -7.49 4.64
CA ILE A 87 -6.28 -8.59 5.28
C ILE A 87 -7.04 -9.41 4.24
N LEU A 88 -7.74 -8.77 3.29
CA LEU A 88 -8.48 -9.47 2.24
C LEU A 88 -7.57 -10.34 1.35
N GLY A 89 -6.38 -9.83 0.99
CA GLY A 89 -5.41 -10.62 0.24
C GLY A 89 -4.82 -11.78 1.03
N ALA A 90 -4.52 -11.56 2.32
CA ALA A 90 -4.05 -12.62 3.20
C ALA A 90 -5.11 -13.72 3.38
N LEU A 91 -6.37 -13.35 3.58
CA LEU A 91 -7.51 -14.29 3.64
C LEU A 91 -7.67 -15.07 2.34
N GLY A 92 -7.55 -14.40 1.19
CA GLY A 92 -7.60 -15.04 -0.12
C GLY A 92 -6.50 -16.09 -0.31
N ALA A 93 -5.26 -15.76 0.07
CA ALA A 93 -4.13 -16.68 0.03
C ALA A 93 -4.32 -17.88 0.99
N ASN A 94 -4.85 -17.64 2.19
CA ASN A 94 -5.10 -18.69 3.18
C ASN A 94 -6.21 -19.67 2.75
N ARG A 95 -7.16 -19.22 1.91
CA ARG A 95 -8.20 -20.06 1.32
C ARG A 95 -7.75 -20.87 0.10
N GLY A 96 -6.51 -20.70 -0.37
CA GLY A 96 -6.02 -21.33 -1.59
C GLY A 96 -6.69 -20.82 -2.87
N THR A 97 -7.40 -19.68 -2.80
CA THR A 97 -8.13 -19.09 -3.92
C THR A 97 -7.38 -17.89 -4.47
N ALA A 98 -7.26 -17.80 -5.80
CA ALA A 98 -6.68 -16.63 -6.47
C ALA A 98 -7.54 -15.38 -6.20
N TYR A 99 -7.15 -14.58 -5.20
CA TYR A 99 -7.81 -13.34 -4.86
C TYR A 99 -7.34 -12.22 -5.77
N ARG A 100 -8.30 -11.56 -6.42
CA ARG A 100 -8.06 -10.40 -7.28
C ARG A 100 -8.50 -9.13 -6.57
N TYR A 101 -7.59 -8.17 -6.47
CA TYR A 101 -7.91 -6.89 -5.85
C TYR A 101 -8.73 -6.05 -6.83
N PRO A 102 -9.94 -5.59 -6.46
CA PRO A 102 -10.82 -4.85 -7.38
C PRO A 102 -10.24 -3.47 -7.75
N VAL A 103 -9.43 -2.89 -6.87
CA VAL A 103 -8.80 -1.58 -7.05
C VAL A 103 -7.37 -1.65 -7.59
N ALA A 104 -6.77 -2.82 -7.75
CA ALA A 104 -5.37 -2.91 -8.15
C ALA A 104 -5.18 -2.67 -9.66
N ILE A 105 -4.32 -1.70 -9.99
CA ILE A 105 -3.83 -1.47 -11.35
C ILE A 105 -2.80 -2.55 -11.68
N ARG A 106 -3.11 -3.38 -12.69
CA ARG A 106 -2.25 -4.50 -13.10
C ARG A 106 -1.10 -4.02 -13.97
N MET A 107 0.03 -3.71 -13.33
CA MET A 107 1.26 -3.35 -14.03
C MET A 107 2.18 -4.57 -14.26
N VAL A 108 2.14 -5.55 -13.35
CA VAL A 108 3.00 -6.75 -13.36
C VAL A 108 2.14 -8.03 -13.52
N ARG A 109 2.61 -9.01 -14.32
CA ARG A 109 1.94 -10.29 -14.62
C ARG A 109 2.83 -11.51 -14.36
#